data_AF-G7WPY0-F1
#
_entry.id   AF-G7WPY0-F1
#
_cell.length_a   1.000
_cell.length_b   1.000
_cell.length_c   1.000
_cell.angle_alpha   90.00
_cell.angle_beta   90.00
_cell.angle_gamma   90.00
#
_symmetry.space_group_name_H-M   'P 1'
#
loop_
_entity.id
_entity.type
_entity.pdbx_description
1 polymer ?
#
loop_
_entity_poly.entity_id
_entity_poly.type
_entity_poly.pdbx_seq_one_letter_code
_entity_poly.pdbx_strand_id
1 'polypeptide(L)'
;MMRYLPLCRTAVMVLVLALVATSTTSASEDMEYGTKVKWNDVDEAGALSPFYTGPEFAFWDEGIIGVFDTEDVVYININPSDDVVSENDVRLTPFGDLPAGSQVAKADNDIGKQLTKFGTATTPRAELRFLDVGGDLAYNLEDPIYLNVVPGQINANDVRITSYKGFPAGSRVNDADPDNGLKTSTLPGMLSFFNKNGNINNGGYAIYDRGDVVYMDTQYPFYMVTINDVRMST
;
A
#
# COMPACT_ATOMS: atom_id res chain seq x y z
N MET A 1 -29.77 69.79 53.69
CA MET A 1 -29.75 69.00 54.93
C MET A 1 -29.01 67.70 54.61
N MET A 2 -27.86 67.44 55.26
CA MET A 2 -27.15 66.14 55.31
C MET A 2 -26.66 65.51 53.98
N ARG A 3 -25.54 64.80 53.85
CA ARG A 3 -24.33 64.53 54.66
C ARG A 3 -23.49 63.52 53.82
N TYR A 4 -22.15 63.63 53.92
CA TYR A 4 -21.09 62.61 53.81
C TYR A 4 -21.00 61.57 52.65
N LEU A 5 -19.79 61.54 52.05
CA LEU A 5 -19.02 60.41 51.46
C LEU A 5 -19.25 59.08 52.22
N PRO A 6 -19.06 57.84 51.68
CA PRO A 6 -17.74 57.37 51.16
C PRO A 6 -17.70 56.07 50.27
N LEU A 7 -16.47 55.58 50.03
CA LEU A 7 -16.03 54.19 49.75
C LEU A 7 -16.37 53.58 48.36
N CYS A 8 -15.38 53.39 47.49
CA CYS A 8 -14.42 52.27 47.51
C CYS A 8 -15.10 50.92 47.32
N ARG A 9 -14.86 50.29 46.17
CA ARG A 9 -14.80 48.83 46.02
C ARG A 9 -14.17 48.42 44.68
N THR A 10 -12.92 47.98 44.82
CA THR A 10 -12.40 46.72 44.27
C THR A 10 -12.24 46.58 42.76
N ALA A 11 -10.97 46.45 42.36
CA ALA A 11 -10.52 45.93 41.09
C ALA A 11 -11.08 44.52 40.81
N VAL A 12 -11.43 44.27 39.55
CA VAL A 12 -11.35 42.92 38.96
C VAL A 12 -10.58 43.07 37.66
N MET A 13 -9.30 42.74 37.74
CA MET A 13 -8.41 42.58 36.60
C MET A 13 -8.76 41.23 35.97
N VAL A 14 -9.47 41.24 34.84
CA VAL A 14 -9.71 40.02 34.06
C VAL A 14 -8.47 39.80 33.18
N LEU A 15 -7.55 38.99 33.67
CA LEU A 15 -6.48 38.41 32.86
C LEU A 15 -7.08 37.28 32.04
N VAL A 16 -7.44 37.55 30.78
CA VAL A 16 -7.80 36.50 29.82
C VAL A 16 -6.51 35.82 29.38
N LEU A 17 -6.19 34.69 30.00
CA LEU A 17 -5.13 33.81 29.52
C LEU A 17 -5.67 33.09 28.28
N ALA A 18 -5.35 33.62 27.09
CA ALA A 18 -5.61 32.94 25.83
C ALA A 18 -4.70 31.70 25.78
N LEU A 19 -5.25 30.55 26.15
CA LEU A 19 -4.65 29.26 25.91
C LEU A 19 -4.68 29.04 24.39
N VAL A 20 -3.60 29.42 23.71
CA VAL A 20 -3.36 28.99 22.33
C VAL A 20 -3.11 27.50 22.41
N ALA A 21 -4.17 26.71 22.20
CA ALA A 21 -4.04 25.30 21.92
C ALA A 21 -3.26 25.21 20.60
N THR A 22 -1.96 24.98 20.69
CA THR A 22 -1.19 24.46 19.57
C THR A 22 -1.78 23.08 19.30
N SER A 23 -2.65 22.99 18.30
CA SER A 23 -2.96 21.71 17.68
C SER A 23 -1.64 21.16 17.17
N THR A 24 -1.06 20.23 17.93
CA THR A 24 -0.15 19.25 17.36
C THR A 24 -0.99 18.50 16.35
N THR A 25 -0.87 18.87 15.08
CA THR A 25 -1.16 17.93 14.01
C THR A 25 -0.21 16.77 14.23
N SER A 26 -0.70 15.73 14.90
CA SER A 26 -0.14 14.41 14.72
C SER A 26 -0.13 14.22 13.21
N ALA A 27 1.05 14.20 12.61
CA ALA A 27 1.17 13.58 11.31
C ALA A 27 0.69 12.15 11.54
N SER A 28 -0.53 11.85 11.12
CA SER A 28 -0.85 10.50 10.68
C SER A 28 0.24 10.23 9.65
N GLU A 29 1.24 9.40 9.97
CA GLU A 29 2.06 8.84 8.90
C GLU A 29 1.05 8.16 7.99
N ASP A 30 0.76 8.81 6.87
CA ASP A 30 -0.34 8.42 6.00
C ASP A 30 -0.11 6.96 5.62
N MET A 31 -1.19 6.18 5.60
CA MET A 31 -1.21 4.77 5.25
C MET A 31 -0.88 4.61 3.75
N GLU A 32 0.34 4.98 3.38
CA GLU A 32 0.82 5.13 2.01
C GLU A 32 1.21 3.77 1.43
N TYR A 33 1.05 3.66 0.11
CA TYR A 33 1.46 2.49 -0.63
C TYR A 33 2.95 2.19 -0.44
N GLY A 34 3.26 0.91 -0.21
CA GLY A 34 4.62 0.42 -0.06
C GLY A 34 5.26 0.77 1.28
N THR A 35 4.51 1.35 2.22
CA THR A 35 4.96 1.47 3.61
C THR A 35 4.67 0.20 4.37
N LYS A 36 5.55 -0.08 5.35
CA LYS A 36 5.35 -1.17 6.29
C LYS A 36 4.62 -0.69 7.52
N VAL A 37 3.82 -1.56 8.10
CA VAL A 37 3.19 -1.34 9.40
C VAL A 37 4.28 -1.30 10.46
N LYS A 38 4.28 -0.24 11.26
CA LYS A 38 5.18 -0.02 12.40
C LYS A 38 4.40 -0.10 13.70
N TRP A 39 5.15 -0.19 14.80
CA TRP A 39 4.61 -0.15 16.15
C TRP A 39 3.81 1.14 16.39
N ASN A 40 2.58 1.02 16.89
CA ASN A 40 1.58 2.07 17.10
C ASN A 40 1.00 2.71 15.82
N ASP A 41 1.18 2.12 14.64
CA ASP A 41 0.42 2.58 13.48
C ASP A 41 -1.09 2.38 13.70
N VAL A 42 -1.92 3.26 13.14
CA VAL A 42 -3.36 3.29 13.41
C VAL A 42 -4.10 2.02 12.98
N ASP A 43 -3.54 1.30 12.01
CA ASP A 43 -4.04 0.05 11.46
C ASP A 43 -3.45 -1.19 12.14
N GLU A 44 -2.47 -1.05 13.05
CA GLU A 44 -1.89 -2.18 13.78
C GLU A 44 -2.98 -2.95 14.56
N ALA A 45 -2.91 -4.29 14.52
CA ALA A 45 -3.88 -5.22 15.09
C ALA A 45 -5.30 -5.15 14.48
N GLY A 46 -5.47 -4.42 13.37
CA GLY A 46 -6.69 -4.42 12.58
C GLY A 46 -7.00 -5.81 12.03
N ALA A 47 -8.27 -6.21 12.03
CA ALA A 47 -8.67 -7.49 11.45
C ALA A 47 -8.60 -7.43 9.91
N LEU A 48 -7.91 -8.39 9.31
CA LEU A 48 -7.86 -8.57 7.86
C LEU A 48 -8.82 -9.67 7.43
N SER A 49 -9.31 -9.56 6.19
CA SER A 49 -10.15 -10.55 5.56
C SER A 49 -9.43 -11.19 4.37
N PRO A 50 -9.56 -12.50 4.15
CA PRO A 50 -9.07 -13.13 2.94
C PRO A 50 -9.93 -12.70 1.75
N PHE A 51 -9.33 -12.66 0.57
CA PHE A 51 -10.09 -12.59 -0.67
C PHE A 51 -10.83 -13.90 -0.95
N TYR A 52 -12.05 -13.79 -1.50
CA TYR A 52 -12.84 -14.96 -1.88
C TYR A 52 -12.19 -15.77 -3.01
N THR A 53 -11.61 -15.07 -3.98
CA THR A 53 -10.74 -15.61 -5.03
C THR A 53 -9.38 -14.95 -4.85
N GLY A 54 -8.31 -15.75 -4.79
CA GLY A 54 -6.96 -15.23 -4.58
C GLY A 54 -6.58 -14.26 -5.72
N PRO A 55 -6.22 -13.00 -5.42
CA PRO A 55 -5.78 -12.07 -6.44
C PRO A 55 -4.52 -12.56 -7.14
N GLU A 56 -4.32 -12.16 -8.38
CA GLU A 56 -3.13 -12.47 -9.16
C GLU A 56 -2.42 -11.20 -9.60
N PHE A 57 -1.10 -11.29 -9.78
CA PHE A 57 -0.37 -10.23 -10.45
C PHE A 57 -0.54 -10.36 -11.97
N ALA A 58 -0.88 -9.25 -12.61
CA ALA A 58 -1.04 -9.17 -14.06
C ALA A 58 -0.58 -7.80 -14.55
N PHE A 59 -0.43 -7.65 -15.86
CA PHE A 59 -0.06 -6.39 -16.47
C PHE A 59 -0.86 -6.11 -17.74
N TRP A 60 -1.09 -4.83 -18.01
CA TRP A 60 -1.58 -4.38 -19.30
C TRP A 60 -0.38 -4.17 -20.23
N ASP A 61 -0.31 -5.01 -21.26
CA ASP A 61 0.70 -5.02 -22.32
C ASP A 61 0.42 -3.89 -23.33
N GLU A 62 0.94 -2.69 -23.06
CA GLU A 62 0.73 -1.49 -23.91
C GLU A 62 1.96 -1.19 -24.77
N GLY A 63 3.16 -1.56 -24.33
CA GLY A 63 4.41 -1.28 -25.02
C GLY A 63 4.65 -2.23 -26.20
N ILE A 64 5.69 -3.05 -26.09
CA ILE A 64 6.03 -4.04 -27.09
C ILE A 64 5.14 -5.27 -26.90
N ILE A 65 4.04 -5.31 -27.64
CA ILE A 65 3.07 -6.41 -27.60
C ILE A 65 3.73 -7.80 -27.56
N GLY A 66 3.41 -8.56 -26.51
CA GLY A 66 3.93 -9.89 -26.23
C GLY A 66 5.22 -9.90 -25.41
N VAL A 67 5.71 -8.75 -24.95
CA VAL A 67 6.92 -8.60 -24.15
C VAL A 67 6.58 -7.75 -22.94
N PHE A 68 6.87 -8.27 -21.74
CA PHE A 68 6.77 -7.45 -20.54
C PHE A 68 7.89 -6.40 -20.51
N ASP A 69 7.54 -5.12 -20.54
CA ASP A 69 8.49 -4.01 -20.59
C ASP A 69 8.16 -2.86 -19.62
N THR A 70 8.87 -1.74 -19.76
CA THR A 70 8.77 -0.58 -18.87
C THR A 70 7.49 0.22 -19.02
N GLU A 71 6.84 0.17 -20.19
CA GLU A 71 5.63 0.91 -20.51
C GLU A 71 4.37 0.21 -19.96
N ASP A 72 4.46 -1.09 -19.69
CA ASP A 72 3.34 -1.85 -19.15
C ASP A 72 2.92 -1.37 -17.76
N VAL A 73 1.61 -1.41 -17.48
CA VAL A 73 1.10 -1.10 -16.14
C VAL A 73 0.85 -2.41 -15.40
N VAL A 74 1.38 -2.53 -14.19
CA VAL A 74 1.25 -3.74 -13.37
C VAL A 74 0.13 -3.57 -12.36
N TYR A 75 -0.64 -4.63 -12.13
CA TYR A 75 -1.80 -4.64 -11.25
C TYR A 75 -1.79 -5.84 -10.29
N ILE A 76 -2.41 -5.67 -9.13
CA ILE A 76 -3.09 -6.74 -8.42
C ILE A 76 -4.48 -6.85 -9.06
N ASN A 77 -4.70 -7.90 -9.86
CA ASN A 77 -6.01 -8.24 -10.39
C ASN A 77 -6.79 -9.00 -9.30
N ILE A 78 -7.82 -8.35 -8.76
CA ILE A 78 -8.63 -8.86 -7.66
C ILE A 78 -9.57 -9.95 -8.13
N ASN A 79 -10.07 -9.86 -9.37
CA ASN A 79 -10.89 -10.88 -10.01
C ASN A 79 -10.15 -11.48 -11.21
N PRO A 80 -9.20 -12.40 -10.98
CA PRO A 80 -8.39 -12.96 -12.07
C PRO A 80 -9.19 -13.77 -13.11
N SER A 81 -10.51 -13.93 -12.97
CA SER A 81 -11.33 -14.64 -13.96
C SER A 81 -11.83 -13.79 -15.13
N ASP A 82 -11.72 -12.46 -15.06
CA ASP A 82 -12.20 -11.56 -16.11
C ASP A 82 -11.13 -11.19 -17.16
N ASP A 83 -9.85 -11.43 -16.84
CA ASP A 83 -8.68 -11.13 -17.67
C ASP A 83 -8.61 -9.67 -18.14
N VAL A 84 -9.24 -8.72 -17.43
CA VAL A 84 -9.22 -7.29 -17.77
C VAL A 84 -8.98 -6.45 -16.54
N VAL A 85 -8.54 -5.21 -16.73
CA VAL A 85 -8.47 -4.22 -15.65
C VAL A 85 -9.89 -3.90 -15.20
N SER A 86 -10.22 -4.30 -13.97
CA SER A 86 -11.54 -4.17 -13.36
C SER A 86 -11.56 -3.08 -12.29
N GLU A 87 -12.75 -2.60 -11.93
CA GLU A 87 -12.91 -1.70 -10.80
C GLU A 87 -12.35 -2.34 -9.52
N ASN A 88 -11.62 -1.55 -8.74
CA ASN A 88 -10.94 -1.95 -7.51
C ASN A 88 -9.72 -2.86 -7.68
N ASP A 89 -9.30 -3.19 -8.90
CA ASP A 89 -7.92 -3.65 -9.12
C ASP A 89 -6.94 -2.60 -8.60
N VAL A 90 -5.76 -3.03 -8.14
CA VAL A 90 -4.78 -2.13 -7.55
C VAL A 90 -3.59 -1.97 -8.49
N ARG A 91 -3.24 -0.72 -8.82
CA ARG A 91 -2.04 -0.42 -9.61
C ARG A 91 -0.79 -0.62 -8.77
N LEU A 92 0.13 -1.48 -9.20
CA LEU A 92 1.45 -1.62 -8.58
C LEU A 92 2.48 -0.67 -9.19
N THR A 93 2.25 -0.19 -10.42
CA THR A 93 3.02 0.88 -11.06
C THR A 93 2.10 2.06 -11.38
N PRO A 94 2.60 3.30 -11.42
CA PRO A 94 1.76 4.44 -11.79
C PRO A 94 1.26 4.35 -13.25
N PHE A 95 0.14 5.00 -13.53
CA PHE A 95 -0.41 5.18 -14.88
C PHE A 95 -0.92 6.60 -15.07
N GLY A 96 -0.23 7.41 -15.89
CA GLY A 96 -0.52 8.83 -16.00
C GLY A 96 -0.42 9.53 -14.64
N ASP A 97 -1.50 10.21 -14.24
CA ASP A 97 -1.60 10.87 -12.92
C ASP A 97 -2.12 9.93 -11.81
N LEU A 98 -2.41 8.66 -12.11
CA LEU A 98 -2.90 7.68 -11.15
C LEU A 98 -1.70 7.00 -10.47
N PRO A 99 -1.52 7.17 -9.15
CA PRO A 99 -0.34 6.67 -8.46
C PRO A 99 -0.38 5.15 -8.27
N ALA A 100 0.79 4.57 -8.04
CA ALA A 100 0.88 3.21 -7.51
C ALA A 100 0.17 3.11 -6.15
N GLY A 101 -0.41 1.95 -5.86
CA GLY A 101 -1.29 1.66 -4.75
C GLY A 101 -2.74 2.15 -4.91
N SER A 102 -3.05 2.88 -5.98
CA SER A 102 -4.43 3.33 -6.21
C SER A 102 -5.32 2.19 -6.71
N GLN A 103 -6.56 2.17 -6.22
CA GLN A 103 -7.63 1.35 -6.79
C GLN A 103 -8.12 1.96 -8.12
N VAL A 104 -8.32 1.12 -9.12
CA VAL A 104 -8.96 1.47 -10.39
C VAL A 104 -10.41 1.91 -10.14
N ALA A 105 -10.78 3.09 -10.64
CA ALA A 105 -12.15 3.59 -10.64
C ALA A 105 -12.83 3.34 -12.00
N LYS A 106 -14.16 3.28 -12.02
CA LYS A 106 -14.96 3.07 -13.27
C LYS A 106 -14.67 4.05 -14.40
N ALA A 107 -14.19 5.25 -14.07
CA ALA A 107 -13.94 6.32 -15.04
C ALA A 107 -12.47 6.42 -15.45
N ASP A 108 -11.60 5.57 -14.88
CA ASP A 108 -10.17 5.60 -15.21
C ASP A 108 -9.94 5.07 -16.63
N ASN A 109 -8.95 5.62 -17.33
CA ASN A 109 -8.72 5.32 -18.75
C ASN A 109 -8.15 3.92 -19.01
N ASP A 110 -7.67 3.24 -17.97
CA ASP A 110 -7.18 1.86 -18.00
C ASP A 110 -8.28 0.84 -17.67
N ILE A 111 -9.50 1.23 -17.33
CA ILE A 111 -10.62 0.29 -17.14
C ILE A 111 -10.86 -0.53 -18.42
N GLY A 112 -11.09 -1.84 -18.27
CA GLY A 112 -11.43 -2.76 -19.35
C GLY A 112 -10.27 -3.11 -20.30
N LYS A 113 -9.05 -2.68 -20.00
CA LYS A 113 -7.85 -3.07 -20.76
C LYS A 113 -7.56 -4.55 -20.55
N GLN A 114 -7.14 -5.24 -21.61
CA GLN A 114 -6.79 -6.66 -21.53
C GLN A 114 -5.56 -6.83 -20.64
N LEU A 115 -5.68 -7.72 -19.66
CA LEU A 115 -4.58 -8.10 -18.79
C LEU A 115 -3.91 -9.38 -19.31
N THR A 116 -2.59 -9.39 -19.17
CA THR A 116 -1.74 -10.57 -19.33
C THR A 116 -1.25 -10.99 -17.95
N LYS A 117 -1.50 -12.25 -17.57
CA LYS A 117 -1.05 -12.81 -16.29
C LYS A 117 0.44 -13.13 -16.33
N PHE A 118 1.12 -13.00 -15.20
CA PHE A 118 2.46 -13.57 -15.04
C PHE A 118 2.39 -15.10 -14.90
N GLY A 119 3.48 -15.79 -15.26
CA GLY A 119 3.62 -17.23 -15.06
C GLY A 119 2.79 -18.09 -16.02
N THR A 120 2.42 -17.55 -17.19
CA THR A 120 1.80 -18.33 -18.27
C THR A 120 2.87 -18.96 -19.17
N ALA A 121 2.47 -19.72 -20.19
CA ALA A 121 3.43 -20.33 -21.12
C ALA A 121 4.29 -19.30 -21.87
N THR A 122 3.81 -18.06 -22.02
CA THR A 122 4.47 -16.99 -22.80
C THR A 122 5.00 -15.86 -21.93
N THR A 123 4.71 -15.85 -20.62
CA THR A 123 5.14 -14.79 -19.70
C THR A 123 5.89 -15.37 -18.50
N PRO A 124 7.01 -14.73 -18.08
CA PRO A 124 7.73 -15.17 -16.90
C PRO A 124 6.85 -15.11 -15.64
N ARG A 125 7.14 -15.98 -14.68
CA ARG A 125 6.50 -15.92 -13.36
C ARG A 125 6.93 -14.65 -12.63
N ALA A 126 6.03 -14.07 -11.85
CA ALA A 126 6.33 -13.01 -10.90
C ALA A 126 6.11 -13.48 -9.46
N GLU A 127 6.92 -13.01 -8.53
CA GLU A 127 6.81 -13.31 -7.10
C GLU A 127 7.13 -12.07 -6.26
N LEU A 128 6.44 -11.91 -5.13
CA LEU A 128 6.89 -10.99 -4.09
C LEU A 128 8.11 -11.59 -3.38
N ARG A 129 9.18 -10.80 -3.32
CA ARG A 129 10.47 -11.19 -2.76
C ARG A 129 11.08 -10.04 -1.99
N PHE A 130 11.87 -10.34 -0.98
CA PHE A 130 12.58 -9.33 -0.20
C PHE A 130 14.08 -9.40 -0.45
N LEU A 131 14.74 -8.25 -0.38
CA LEU A 131 16.18 -8.13 -0.30
C LEU A 131 16.57 -8.07 1.17
N ASP A 132 17.31 -9.07 1.63
CA ASP A 132 17.91 -9.08 2.97
C ASP A 132 19.10 -8.11 3.02
N VAL A 133 18.84 -6.87 3.48
CA VAL A 133 19.86 -5.82 3.53
C VAL A 133 20.82 -6.06 4.71
N GLY A 134 20.31 -6.67 5.79
CA GLY A 134 21.07 -6.96 7.01
C GLY A 134 21.98 -8.18 6.91
N GLY A 135 21.71 -9.09 5.97
CA GLY A 135 22.37 -10.39 5.84
C GLY A 135 22.00 -11.37 6.94
N ASP A 136 20.83 -11.21 7.58
CA ASP A 136 20.38 -12.04 8.71
C ASP A 136 19.55 -13.26 8.28
N LEU A 137 19.31 -13.41 6.98
CA LEU A 137 18.53 -14.46 6.32
C LEU A 137 17.05 -14.49 6.73
N ALA A 138 16.52 -13.39 7.26
CA ALA A 138 15.13 -13.22 7.64
C ALA A 138 14.54 -11.95 7.00
N TYR A 139 13.21 -11.88 6.95
CA TYR A 139 12.51 -10.67 6.52
C TYR A 139 12.24 -9.78 7.74
N ASN A 140 12.64 -8.52 7.69
CA ASN A 140 12.45 -7.53 8.75
C ASN A 140 12.01 -6.15 8.17
N LEU A 141 11.84 -5.15 9.02
CA LEU A 141 11.33 -3.81 8.63
C LEU A 141 12.23 -3.07 7.63
N GLU A 142 13.54 -3.31 7.63
CA GLU A 142 14.49 -2.62 6.76
C GLU A 142 14.61 -3.25 5.37
N ASP A 143 14.10 -4.47 5.19
CA ASP A 143 14.25 -5.23 3.95
C ASP A 143 13.23 -4.79 2.89
N PRO A 144 13.65 -4.20 1.76
CA PRO A 144 12.71 -3.79 0.74
C PRO A 144 12.12 -4.99 0.00
N ILE A 145 10.88 -4.86 -0.42
CA ILE A 145 10.13 -5.86 -1.19
C ILE A 145 10.03 -5.43 -2.65
N TYR A 146 10.12 -6.42 -3.52
CA TYR A 146 10.00 -6.29 -4.97
C TYR A 146 8.99 -7.32 -5.48
N LEU A 147 8.29 -6.97 -6.55
CA LEU A 147 7.71 -7.96 -7.45
C LEU A 147 8.80 -8.32 -8.46
N ASN A 148 9.46 -9.45 -8.25
CA ASN A 148 10.48 -9.95 -9.19
C ASN A 148 9.83 -10.71 -10.33
N VAL A 149 10.04 -10.23 -11.54
CA VAL A 149 9.68 -10.90 -12.79
C VAL A 149 10.92 -11.70 -13.24
N VAL A 150 10.80 -13.02 -13.28
CA VAL A 150 11.94 -13.97 -13.25
C VAL A 150 12.62 -14.01 -11.86
N PRO A 151 12.00 -14.69 -10.88
CA PRO A 151 12.44 -14.73 -9.49
C PRO A 151 13.87 -15.23 -9.26
N GLY A 152 14.54 -14.66 -8.24
CA GLY A 152 15.81 -15.15 -7.68
C GLY A 152 16.84 -14.04 -7.43
N GLN A 153 16.75 -12.97 -8.21
CA GLN A 153 17.49 -11.73 -8.02
C GLN A 153 16.63 -10.58 -8.54
N ILE A 154 16.96 -9.36 -8.16
CA ILE A 154 16.37 -8.15 -8.72
C ILE A 154 16.92 -7.97 -10.13
N ASN A 155 16.03 -7.80 -11.11
CA ASN A 155 16.37 -7.48 -12.49
C ASN A 155 15.78 -6.13 -12.89
N ALA A 156 16.25 -5.58 -14.00
CA ALA A 156 15.55 -4.48 -14.65
C ALA A 156 14.08 -4.86 -14.94
N ASN A 157 13.20 -3.87 -14.86
CA ASN A 157 11.75 -3.95 -14.97
C ASN A 157 11.00 -4.57 -13.79
N ASP A 158 11.69 -5.11 -12.79
CA ASP A 158 11.06 -5.47 -11.51
C ASP A 158 10.42 -4.24 -10.86
N VAL A 159 9.34 -4.46 -10.09
CA VAL A 159 8.63 -3.37 -9.41
C VAL A 159 9.07 -3.30 -7.96
N ARG A 160 9.49 -2.13 -7.50
CA ARG A 160 9.74 -1.87 -6.08
C ARG A 160 8.40 -1.75 -5.37
N ILE A 161 8.04 -2.73 -4.55
CA ILE A 161 6.80 -2.67 -3.77
C ILE A 161 6.97 -1.71 -2.59
N THR A 162 8.16 -1.70 -1.97
CA THR A 162 8.55 -0.71 -0.97
C THR A 162 9.65 0.18 -1.53
N SER A 163 9.80 1.41 -1.05
CA SER A 163 10.90 2.28 -1.47
C SER A 163 12.27 1.71 -1.12
N TYR A 164 13.30 2.01 -1.93
CA TYR A 164 14.68 1.64 -1.64
C TYR A 164 15.66 2.71 -2.12
N LYS A 165 16.59 3.15 -1.25
CA LYS A 165 17.68 4.11 -1.59
C LYS A 165 17.25 5.34 -2.40
N GLY A 166 16.09 5.91 -2.09
CA GLY A 166 15.55 7.10 -2.75
C GLY A 166 14.70 6.82 -4.00
N PHE A 167 14.55 5.55 -4.40
CA PHE A 167 13.58 5.14 -5.40
C PHE A 167 12.24 4.86 -4.71
N PRO A 168 11.13 5.46 -5.17
CA PRO A 168 9.83 5.31 -4.52
C PRO A 168 9.20 3.94 -4.75
N ALA A 169 8.25 3.57 -3.89
CA ALA A 169 7.38 2.43 -4.14
C ALA A 169 6.61 2.62 -5.47
N GLY A 170 6.41 1.52 -6.19
CA GLY A 170 5.81 1.45 -7.51
C GLY A 170 6.72 1.87 -8.66
N SER A 171 7.97 2.27 -8.37
CA SER A 171 8.97 2.48 -9.42
C SER A 171 9.52 1.17 -9.96
N ARG A 172 9.97 1.20 -11.22
CA ARG A 172 10.69 0.09 -11.85
C ARG A 172 12.18 0.17 -11.57
N VAL A 173 12.82 -0.99 -11.47
CA VAL A 173 14.27 -1.12 -11.42
C VAL A 173 14.84 -0.92 -12.82
N ASN A 174 15.85 -0.05 -12.96
CA ASN A 174 16.61 0.12 -14.19
C ASN A 174 17.95 -0.62 -14.12
N ASP A 175 18.59 -0.85 -15.28
CA ASP A 175 19.87 -1.55 -15.36
C ASP A 175 20.98 -0.94 -14.49
N ALA A 176 20.98 0.38 -14.34
CA ALA A 176 21.98 1.14 -13.59
C ALA A 176 21.62 1.35 -12.12
N ASP A 177 20.45 0.92 -11.68
CA ASP A 177 20.00 1.12 -10.30
C ASP A 177 20.81 0.24 -9.34
N PRO A 178 21.10 0.72 -8.11
CA PRO A 178 22.01 0.05 -7.18
C PRO A 178 21.48 -1.25 -6.58
N ASP A 179 20.19 -1.54 -6.75
CA ASP A 179 19.55 -2.80 -6.39
C ASP A 179 19.55 -3.85 -7.50
N ASN A 180 19.80 -3.47 -8.75
CA ASN A 180 19.86 -4.42 -9.86
C ASN A 180 20.94 -5.48 -9.63
N GLY A 181 20.60 -6.76 -9.85
CA GLY A 181 21.46 -7.92 -9.65
C GLY A 181 21.62 -8.39 -8.21
N LEU A 182 21.00 -7.72 -7.22
CA LEU A 182 21.04 -8.19 -5.84
C LEU A 182 20.12 -9.41 -5.65
N LYS A 183 20.56 -10.36 -4.82
CA LYS A 183 19.81 -11.60 -4.55
C LYS A 183 18.61 -11.34 -3.65
N THR A 184 17.52 -12.04 -3.91
CA THR A 184 16.30 -11.94 -3.12
C THR A 184 15.85 -13.29 -2.58
N SER A 185 15.10 -13.25 -1.49
CA SER A 185 14.45 -14.41 -0.88
C SER A 185 12.94 -14.32 -1.07
N THR A 186 12.26 -15.46 -1.13
CA THR A 186 10.79 -15.49 -1.25
C THR A 186 10.18 -14.80 -0.03
N LEU A 187 9.28 -13.84 -0.25
CA LEU A 187 8.53 -13.23 0.84
C LEU A 187 7.42 -14.20 1.29
N PRO A 188 7.41 -14.68 2.54
CA PRO A 188 6.27 -15.42 3.06
C PRO A 188 5.10 -14.47 3.27
N GLY A 189 3.89 -14.96 3.00
CA GLY A 189 2.68 -14.24 3.33
C GLY A 189 1.53 -14.48 2.36
N MET A 190 0.47 -13.71 2.54
CA MET A 190 -0.70 -13.74 1.67
C MET A 190 -1.29 -12.35 1.48
N LEU A 191 -1.92 -12.14 0.34
CA LEU A 191 -2.73 -10.94 0.14
C LEU A 191 -4.04 -11.08 0.92
N SER A 192 -4.32 -10.06 1.73
CA SER A 192 -5.56 -9.90 2.50
C SER A 192 -6.02 -8.45 2.38
N PHE A 193 -7.22 -8.14 2.84
CA PHE A 193 -7.71 -6.75 2.85
C PHE A 193 -8.32 -6.34 4.18
N PHE A 194 -8.13 -5.08 4.53
CA PHE A 194 -8.80 -4.43 5.64
C PHE A 194 -10.10 -3.82 5.14
N ASN A 195 -11.22 -4.39 5.59
CA ASN A 195 -12.56 -3.92 5.25
C ASN A 195 -12.89 -2.68 6.08
N LYS A 196 -12.67 -1.49 5.51
CA LYS A 196 -12.83 -0.21 6.22
C LYS A 196 -14.29 0.10 6.55
N ASN A 197 -15.20 -0.28 5.66
CA ASN A 197 -16.62 0.06 5.80
C ASN A 197 -17.41 -1.01 6.59
N GLY A 198 -16.80 -2.17 6.84
CA GLY A 198 -17.36 -3.27 7.63
C GLY A 198 -18.49 -4.03 6.93
N ASN A 199 -18.63 -3.90 5.61
CA ASN A 199 -19.71 -4.56 4.89
C ASN A 199 -19.48 -6.08 4.77
N ILE A 200 -20.58 -6.82 4.73
CA ILE A 200 -20.54 -8.27 4.59
C ILE A 200 -21.62 -8.72 3.61
N ASN A 201 -21.38 -9.83 2.93
CA ASN A 201 -22.41 -10.47 2.10
C ASN A 201 -23.38 -11.29 2.96
N ASN A 202 -24.43 -11.85 2.35
CA ASN A 202 -25.42 -12.69 3.05
C ASN A 202 -24.83 -13.95 3.71
N GLY A 203 -23.63 -14.37 3.32
CA GLY A 203 -22.89 -15.47 3.93
C GLY A 203 -22.02 -15.07 5.12
N GLY A 204 -21.96 -13.79 5.48
CA GLY A 204 -21.14 -13.26 6.56
C GLY A 204 -19.68 -13.00 6.18
N TYR A 205 -19.32 -13.08 4.90
CA TYR A 205 -17.97 -12.77 4.43
C TYR A 205 -17.84 -11.29 4.14
N ALA A 206 -16.71 -10.70 4.52
CA ALA A 206 -16.33 -9.35 4.12
C ALA A 206 -16.33 -9.20 2.58
N ILE A 207 -16.74 -8.04 2.10
CA ILE A 207 -16.70 -7.70 0.68
C ILE A 207 -15.54 -6.75 0.48
N TYR A 208 -14.64 -7.04 -0.45
CA TYR A 208 -13.62 -6.07 -0.86
C TYR A 208 -14.25 -5.08 -1.83
N ASP A 209 -14.18 -3.79 -1.51
CA ASP A 209 -14.64 -2.73 -2.39
C ASP A 209 -13.81 -1.42 -2.28
N ARG A 210 -14.36 -0.34 -2.83
CA ARG A 210 -13.67 0.95 -2.93
C ARG A 210 -13.41 1.53 -1.54
N GLY A 211 -12.14 1.80 -1.24
CA GLY A 211 -11.67 2.37 0.02
C GLY A 211 -11.07 1.33 0.97
N ASP A 212 -11.31 0.04 0.74
CA ASP A 212 -10.62 -1.03 1.44
C ASP A 212 -9.14 -1.08 1.08
N VAL A 213 -8.32 -1.53 2.02
CA VAL A 213 -6.86 -1.53 1.86
C VAL A 213 -6.35 -2.95 1.73
N VAL A 214 -5.58 -3.20 0.68
CA VAL A 214 -4.90 -4.48 0.48
C VAL A 214 -3.61 -4.47 1.28
N TYR A 215 -3.34 -5.57 1.97
CA TYR A 215 -2.08 -5.82 2.69
C TYR A 215 -1.42 -7.07 2.13
N MET A 216 -0.09 -7.05 2.09
CA MET A 216 0.70 -8.28 2.14
C MET A 216 0.89 -8.62 3.61
N ASP A 217 0.13 -9.61 4.09
CA ASP A 217 0.16 -10.13 5.45
C ASP A 217 1.26 -11.20 5.55
N THR A 218 2.31 -10.87 6.27
CA THR A 218 3.59 -11.59 6.28
C THR A 218 3.77 -12.49 7.50
N GLN A 219 2.86 -12.41 8.48
CA GLN A 219 3.03 -13.08 9.77
C GLN A 219 1.90 -14.05 10.09
N TYR A 220 2.28 -15.22 10.61
CA TYR A 220 1.32 -16.15 11.18
C TYR A 220 1.08 -15.82 12.67
N PRO A 221 -0.19 -15.82 13.16
CA PRO A 221 -1.41 -16.15 12.43
C PRO A 221 -1.83 -15.02 11.48
N PHE A 222 -2.15 -15.40 10.24
CA PHE A 222 -2.69 -14.49 9.24
C PHE A 222 -4.06 -13.93 9.68
N TYR A 223 -4.51 -12.89 8.97
CA TYR A 223 -5.79 -12.18 9.13
C TYR A 223 -5.78 -11.10 10.21
N MET A 224 -4.60 -10.59 10.55
CA MET A 224 -4.44 -9.43 11.41
C MET A 224 -3.32 -8.57 10.85
N VAL A 225 -3.50 -7.25 10.82
CA VAL A 225 -2.43 -6.32 10.49
C VAL A 225 -1.39 -6.40 11.58
N THR A 226 -0.19 -6.84 11.22
CA THR A 226 0.96 -6.96 12.11
C THR A 226 2.10 -6.09 11.64
N ILE A 227 3.02 -5.78 12.56
CA ILE A 227 4.25 -5.09 12.21
C ILE A 227 4.96 -5.85 11.10
N ASN A 228 5.51 -5.11 10.13
CA ASN A 228 6.22 -5.61 8.96
C ASN A 228 5.32 -6.07 7.79
N ASP A 229 3.99 -6.07 7.96
CA ASP A 229 3.06 -6.17 6.83
C ASP A 229 3.17 -4.94 5.93
N VAL A 230 2.88 -5.11 4.64
CA VAL A 230 3.00 -4.02 3.66
C VAL A 230 1.64 -3.56 3.20
N ARG A 231 1.44 -2.24 3.18
CA ARG A 231 0.26 -1.60 2.59
C ARG A 231 0.40 -1.66 1.08
N MET A 232 -0.40 -2.50 0.45
CA MET A 232 -0.37 -2.74 -1.00
C MET A 232 -1.35 -1.83 -1.75
N SER A 233 -2.23 -1.11 -1.04
CA SER A 233 -3.07 -0.06 -1.62
C SER A 233 -3.32 1.09 -0.62
N THR A 234 -3.99 2.15 -1.07
CA THR A 234 -4.36 3.32 -0.24
C THR A 234 -5.81 3.74 -0.44
#